data_AF-A0A2E6QTF0-F1
#
_entry.id   AF-A0A2E6QTF0-F1
#
_cell.length_a   1.000
_cell.length_b   1.000
_cell.length_c   1.000
_cell.angle_alpha   90.00
_cell.angle_beta   90.00
_cell.angle_gamma   90.00
#
_symmetry.space_group_name_H-M   'P 1'
#
loop_
_entity.id
_entity.type
_entity.pdbx_description
1 polymer ?
#
loop_
_entity_poly.entity_id
_entity_poly.type
_entity_poly.pdbx_seq_one_letter_code
_entity_poly.pdbx_strand_id
1 'polypeptide(L)' 'MKKFISNRYGTLLSVGFLFMLAGQYYPDVTATDNYIGAGIYIVACIFFLLALIGTILSFSKKK' A
#
# COMPACT_ATOMS: atom_id res chain seq x y z
N MET A 1 12.21 0.85 -13.38
CA MET A 1 11.42 0.60 -12.14
C MET A 1 11.92 1.38 -10.91
N LYS A 2 13.20 1.27 -10.49
CA LYS A 2 13.73 1.99 -9.30
C LYS A 2 13.47 3.52 -9.28
N LYS A 3 13.67 4.24 -10.40
CA LYS A 3 13.40 5.69 -10.51
C LYS A 3 11.91 6.04 -10.35
N PHE A 4 11.02 5.18 -10.82
CA PHE A 4 9.58 5.42 -10.77
C PHE A 4 9.06 5.34 -9.33
N ILE A 5 9.48 4.29 -8.61
CA ILE A 5 9.12 4.05 -7.21
C ILE A 5 9.71 5.15 -6.30
N SER A 6 10.96 5.57 -6.55
CA SER A 6 11.62 6.64 -5.78
C SER A 6 11.03 8.04 -5.99
N ASN A 7 10.39 8.34 -7.11
CA ASN A 7 9.78 9.66 -7.37
C ASN A 7 8.27 9.70 -7.07
N ARG A 8 7.60 8.54 -7.00
CA ARG A 8 6.14 8.43 -6.85
C ARG A 8 5.72 7.77 -5.53
N TYR A 9 6.64 7.60 -4.56
CA TYR A 9 6.34 6.94 -3.28
C TYR A 9 5.18 7.62 -2.52
N GLY A 10 5.03 8.95 -2.60
CA GLY A 10 3.88 9.65 -2.03
C GLY A 10 2.54 9.27 -2.67
N THR A 11 2.52 9.05 -3.99
CA THR A 11 1.34 8.54 -4.70
C THR A 11 1.04 7.10 -4.30
N LEU A 12 2.07 6.26 -4.17
CA LEU A 12 1.93 4.87 -3.70
C LEU A 12 1.37 4.80 -2.27
N LEU A 13 1.81 5.69 -1.37
CA LEU A 13 1.22 5.82 -0.02
C LEU A 13 -0.26 6.23 -0.08
N SER A 14 -0.59 7.23 -0.90
CA SER A 14 -1.96 7.73 -1.02
C SER A 14 -2.90 6.65 -1.55
N VAL A 15 -2.46 5.89 -2.55
CA VAL A 15 -3.23 4.76 -3.11
C VAL A 15 -3.38 3.63 -2.09
N GLY A 16 -2.31 3.26 -1.38
CA GLY A 16 -2.37 2.26 -0.30
C GLY A 16 -3.33 2.66 0.82
N PHE A 17 -3.35 3.94 1.18
CA PHE A 17 -4.27 4.49 2.18
C PHE A 17 -5.73 4.44 1.71
N LEU A 18 -6.01 4.76 0.44
CA LEU A 18 -7.34 4.63 -0.14
C LEU A 18 -7.83 3.17 -0.14
N PHE A 19 -6.94 2.22 -0.45
CA PHE A 19 -7.29 0.79 -0.36
C PHE A 19 -7.54 0.36 1.09
N MET A 20 -6.75 0.83 2.05
CA MET A 20 -7.00 0.54 3.47
C MET A 20 -8.36 1.09 3.95
N LEU A 21 -8.72 2.32 3.55
CA LEU A 21 -10.05 2.87 3.81
C LEU A 21 -11.15 2.07 3.11
N ALA A 22 -10.93 1.64 1.87
CA ALA A 22 -11.87 0.79 1.15
C ALA A 22 -12.07 -0.57 1.84
N GLY A 23 -11.00 -1.15 2.41
CA GLY A 23 -11.07 -2.38 3.20
C GLY A 23 -11.93 -2.24 4.46
N GLN A 24 -11.94 -1.06 5.08
CA GLN A 24 -12.77 -0.78 6.24
C GLN A 24 -14.29 -0.78 5.91
N TYR A 25 -14.67 -0.48 4.67
CA TYR A 25 -16.08 -0.58 4.22
C TYR A 25 -16.56 -2.01 4.02
N TYR A 26 -15.66 -3.01 4.13
CA TYR A 26 -16.00 -4.43 4.18
C TYR A 26 -15.80 -4.95 5.62
N PRO A 27 -16.70 -4.60 6.57
CA PRO A 27 -16.54 -4.98 7.97
C PRO A 27 -16.53 -6.51 8.15
N ASP A 28 -15.76 -6.98 9.13
CA ASP A 28 -15.50 -8.38 9.49
C ASP A 28 -16.72 -9.13 10.06
N VAL A 29 -17.94 -8.77 9.64
CA VAL A 29 -19.19 -9.39 10.16
C VAL A 29 -19.28 -10.88 9.77
N THR A 30 -18.46 -11.32 8.82
CA THR A 30 -18.24 -12.72 8.43
C THR A 30 -16.73 -13.01 8.36
N ALA A 31 -16.06 -12.97 9.50
CA ALA A 31 -14.61 -13.15 9.66
C ALA A 31 -14.01 -14.44 9.05
N THR A 32 -14.82 -15.36 8.52
CA THR A 32 -14.37 -16.60 7.86
C THR A 32 -14.47 -16.54 6.32
N ASP A 33 -15.25 -15.62 5.75
CA ASP A 33 -15.54 -15.55 4.30
C ASP A 33 -15.24 -14.20 3.64
N ASN A 34 -14.69 -13.22 4.37
CA ASN A 34 -14.39 -11.90 3.84
C ASN A 34 -13.08 -11.87 3.02
N TYR A 35 -12.98 -12.75 2.02
CA TYR A 35 -11.86 -12.83 1.07
C TYR A 35 -11.65 -11.53 0.29
N ILE A 36 -12.73 -10.74 0.12
CA ILE A 36 -12.70 -9.46 -0.58
C ILE A 36 -11.99 -8.40 0.27
N GLY A 37 -12.39 -8.23 1.54
CA GLY A 37 -11.71 -7.35 2.47
C GLY A 37 -10.24 -7.74 2.64
N ALA A 38 -9.96 -9.04 2.84
CA ALA A 38 -8.59 -9.56 2.92
C ALA A 38 -7.76 -9.25 1.66
N GLY A 39 -8.34 -9.42 0.46
CA GLY A 39 -7.69 -9.08 -0.81
C GLY A 39 -7.37 -7.59 -0.92
N ILE A 40 -8.28 -6.72 -0.49
CA ILE A 40 -8.07 -5.27 -0.46
C ILE A 40 -6.92 -4.89 0.49
N TYR A 41 -6.86 -5.49 1.67
CA TYR A 41 -5.76 -5.26 2.62
C TYR A 41 -4.41 -5.78 2.10
N ILE A 42 -4.38 -6.95 1.45
CA ILE A 42 -3.16 -7.48 0.82
C ILE A 42 -2.64 -6.50 -0.24
N VAL A 43 -3.52 -5.99 -1.10
CA VAL A 43 -3.15 -5.01 -2.13
C VAL A 43 -2.64 -3.70 -1.49
N ALA A 44 -3.32 -3.19 -0.47
CA ALA A 44 -2.86 -2.02 0.29
C ALA A 44 -1.45 -2.23 0.87
N CYS A 45 -1.20 -3.41 1.44
CA CYS A 45 0.07 -3.78 2.04
C CYS A 45 1.22 -3.82 1.01
N ILE A 46 0.96 -4.33 -0.20
CA ILE A 46 1.92 -4.31 -1.31
C ILE A 46 2.27 -2.86 -1.70
N PHE A 47 1.27 -1.97 -1.80
CA PHE A 47 1.51 -0.56 -2.10
C PHE A 47 2.34 0.14 -1.02
N PHE A 48 2.07 -0.15 0.25
CA PHE A 48 2.88 0.37 1.37
C PHE A 48 4.31 -0.13 1.34
N LEU A 49 4.55 -1.42 1.05
CA LEU A 49 5.90 -1.97 0.90
C LEU A 49 6.66 -1.31 -0.26
N LEU A 50 6.02 -1.11 -1.41
CA LEU A 50 6.63 -0.41 -2.54
C LEU A 50 6.95 1.05 -2.22
N ALA A 51 6.07 1.74 -1.48
CA ALA A 51 6.31 3.09 -1.02
C ALA A 51 7.47 3.17 0.00
N LEU A 52 7.53 2.22 0.93
CA LEU A 52 8.61 2.09 1.91
C LEU A 52 9.95 1.89 1.19
N ILE A 53 10.03 0.94 0.27
CA ILE A 53 11.23 0.68 -0.54
C ILE A 53 11.61 1.94 -1.34
N GLY A 54 10.64 2.64 -1.93
CA GLY A 54 10.87 3.91 -2.63
C GLY A 54 11.44 5.01 -1.73
N THR A 55 10.94 5.11 -0.51
CA THR A 55 11.41 6.07 0.50
C THR A 55 12.84 5.73 0.90
N ILE A 56 13.13 4.48 1.26
CA ILE A 56 14.49 4.01 1.61
C ILE A 56 15.48 4.28 0.47
N LEU A 57 15.12 3.95 -0.77
CA LEU A 57 15.97 4.21 -1.95
C LEU A 57 16.19 5.71 -2.20
N SER A 58 15.19 6.55 -1.94
CA SER A 58 15.31 8.00 -2.06
C SER A 58 16.25 8.59 -0.99
N PHE A 59 16.23 8.06 0.22
CA PHE A 59 17.14 8.46 1.30
C PHE A 59 18.58 8.02 1.01
N SER A 60 18.79 6.79 0.52
CA SER A 60 20.13 6.30 0.16
C SER A 60 20.78 7.06 -1.01
N LYS A 61 19.98 7.71 -1.87
CA LYS A 61 20.48 8.55 -2.97
C LYS A 61 20.83 9.98 -2.58
N LYS A 62 20.41 10.45 -1.39
CA LYS A 62 20.76 11.78 -0.87
C LYS A 62 22.11 11.80 -0.13
N LYS A 63 22.74 10.64 0.08
CA LYS A 63 24.14 10.49 0.48
C LYS A 63 25.03 10.42 -0.75
#